data_AF-A0A8I1T825-F1
#
_entry.id   AF-A0A8I1T825-F1
#
_cell.length_a   1.000
_cell.length_b   1.000
_cell.length_c   1.000
_cell.angle_alpha   90.00
_cell.angle_beta   90.00
_cell.angle_gamma   90.00
#
_symmetry.space_group_name_H-M   'P 1'
#
loop_
_entity.id
_entity.type
_entity.pdbx_description
1 polymer ?
#
loop_
_entity_poly.entity_id
_entity_poly.type
_entity_poly.pdbx_seq_one_letter_code
_entity_poly.pdbx_strand_id
1 'polypeptide(L)' 'GLKQEFITPHCPQQNGMVERVIRTLKEQCAHRHRFETQQHAMRVIGDWIGFYNHRRPHQALGMKTPAQAYALAA' A
#
# COMPACT_ATOMS: atom_id res chain seq x y z
N GLY A 1 19.76 14.10 -0.11
CA GLY A 1 18.87 13.75 -1.24
C GLY A 1 18.39 12.31 -1.09
N LEU A 2 17.49 11.84 -1.96
CA LEU A 2 17.08 10.44 -1.99
C LEU A 2 18.13 9.59 -2.74
N LYS A 3 18.49 8.43 -2.18
CA LYS A 3 19.41 7.46 -2.80
C LYS A 3 18.61 6.22 -3.19
N GLN A 4 18.78 5.76 -4.41
CA GLN A 4 18.18 4.50 -4.85
C GLN A 4 18.88 3.32 -4.19
N GLU A 5 18.10 2.41 -3.61
CA GLU A 5 18.58 1.17 -3.02
C GLU A 5 17.91 -0.02 -3.70
N PHE A 6 18.70 -1.05 -3.98
CA PHE A 6 18.22 -2.31 -4.53
C PHE A 6 18.26 -3.39 -3.45
N ILE A 7 17.37 -4.37 -3.57
CA ILE A 7 17.49 -5.59 -2.77
C ILE A 7 18.78 -6.32 -3.09
N THR A 8 19.35 -6.96 -2.08
CA THR A 8 20.45 -7.89 -2.24
C THR A 8 20.00 -9.06 -3.13
N PRO A 9 20.81 -9.48 -4.13
CA PRO A 9 20.49 -10.63 -4.95
C PRO A 9 20.16 -11.85 -4.09
N HIS A 10 19.10 -12.57 -4.47
CA HIS A 10 18.60 -13.75 -3.76
C HIS A 10 18.02 -13.49 -2.35
N CYS A 11 17.73 -12.22 -2.00
CA CYS A 11 17.06 -11.84 -0.74
C CYS A 11 15.67 -11.22 -0.97
N PRO A 12 14.68 -11.98 -1.52
CA PRO A 12 13.35 -11.45 -1.84
C PRO A 12 12.60 -10.92 -0.60
N GLN A 13 12.94 -11.38 0.60
CA GLN A 13 12.32 -10.97 1.85
C GLN A 13 12.48 -9.46 2.12
N GLN A 14 13.55 -8.84 1.58
CA GLN A 14 13.76 -7.39 1.68
C GLN A 14 12.67 -6.59 0.96
N ASN A 15 12.03 -7.15 -0.06
CA ASN A 15 10.91 -6.53 -0.78
C ASN A 15 9.54 -6.88 -0.19
N GLY A 16 9.48 -7.77 0.81
CA GLY A 16 8.24 -8.38 1.27
C GLY A 16 7.19 -7.38 1.77
N MET A 17 7.62 -6.25 2.33
CA MET A 17 6.68 -5.19 2.74
C MET A 17 5.94 -4.58 1.55
N VAL A 18 6.66 -4.22 0.49
CA VAL A 18 6.08 -3.65 -0.73
C VAL A 18 5.21 -4.69 -1.44
N GLU A 19 5.68 -5.94 -1.54
CA GLU A 19 4.91 -7.03 -2.13
C GLU A 19 3.59 -7.29 -1.39
N ARG A 20 3.60 -7.23 -0.05
CA ARG A 20 2.39 -7.38 0.75
C ARG A 20 1.37 -6.28 0.48
N VAL A 21 1.82 -5.03 0.35
CA VAL A 21 0.97 -3.89 0.00
C VAL A 21 0.38 -4.06 -1.40
N ILE A 22 1.21 -4.38 -2.39
CA ILE A 22 0.79 -4.57 -3.79
C ILE A 22 -0.22 -5.72 -3.91
N ARG A 23 0.04 -6.84 -3.24
CA ARG A 23 -0.90 -7.98 -3.23
C ARG A 23 -2.26 -7.57 -2.66
N THR A 24 -2.25 -6.85 -1.53
CA THR A 24 -3.48 -6.40 -0.86
C THR A 24 -4.27 -5.41 -1.74
N LEU A 25 -3.59 -4.48 -2.43
CA LEU A 25 -4.19 -3.57 -3.41
C LEU A 25 -4.84 -4.35 -4.56
N LYS A 26 -4.13 -5.34 -5.11
CA LYS A 26 -4.64 -6.14 -6.22
C LYS A 26 -5.89 -6.91 -5.83
N GLU A 27 -5.83 -7.65 -4.73
CA GLU A 27 -6.93 -8.51 -4.27
C GLU A 27 -8.18 -7.73 -3.85
N GLN A 28 -8.00 -6.56 -3.23
CA GLN A 28 -9.12 -5.80 -2.66
C GLN A 28 -9.64 -4.69 -3.58
N CYS A 29 -8.83 -4.23 -4.53
CA CYS A 29 -9.19 -3.13 -5.42
C CYS A 29 -9.05 -3.56 -6.88
N ALA A 30 -7.83 -3.72 -7.40
CA ALA A 30 -7.62 -3.81 -8.84
C ALA A 30 -8.35 -5.01 -9.49
N HIS A 31 -8.33 -6.19 -8.87
CA HIS A 31 -8.99 -7.38 -9.42
C HIS A 31 -10.52 -7.33 -9.31
N ARG A 32 -11.06 -6.43 -8.49
CA ARG A 32 -12.52 -6.26 -8.30
C ARG A 32 -13.14 -5.23 -9.23
N HIS A 33 -12.33 -4.54 -10.03
CA HIS A 33 -12.79 -3.48 -10.91
C HIS A 33 -12.41 -3.78 -12.36
N ARG A 34 -13.33 -3.49 -13.28
CA ARG A 34 -13.00 -3.27 -14.69
C ARG A 34 -12.82 -1.77 -14.90
N PHE A 35 -11.62 -1.35 -15.27
CA PHE A 35 -11.34 0.05 -15.53
C PHE A 35 -11.70 0.40 -16.96
N GLU A 36 -12.54 1.40 -17.13
CA GLU A 36 -12.98 1.89 -18.44
C GLU A 36 -12.00 2.89 -19.04
N THR A 37 -11.33 3.67 -18.18
CA THR A 37 -10.33 4.66 -18.56
C THR A 37 -9.19 4.72 -17.54
N GLN A 38 -8.04 5.27 -17.95
CA GLN A 38 -6.94 5.52 -17.02
C GLN A 38 -7.35 6.47 -15.88
N GLN A 39 -8.17 7.49 -16.17
CA GLN A 39 -8.67 8.41 -15.15
C GLN A 39 -9.56 7.70 -14.12
N HIS A 40 -10.41 6.77 -14.57
CA HIS A 40 -11.20 5.93 -13.68
C HIS A 40 -10.29 5.08 -12.78
N ALA A 41 -9.26 4.43 -13.34
CA ALA A 41 -8.29 3.66 -12.56
C ALA A 41 -7.56 4.52 -11.51
N MET A 42 -7.10 5.72 -11.90
CA MET A 42 -6.42 6.64 -10.99
C MET A 42 -7.31 7.05 -9.80
N ARG A 43 -8.59 7.34 -10.05
CA ARG A 43 -9.54 7.69 -8.99
C ARG A 43 -9.76 6.51 -8.04
N VAL A 44 -10.12 5.34 -8.57
CA VAL A 44 -10.44 4.16 -7.75
C VAL A 44 -9.23 3.68 -6.93
N ILE A 45 -8.04 3.66 -7.53
CA ILE A 45 -6.81 3.29 -6.82
C ILE A 45 -6.46 4.37 -5.78
N GLY A 46 -6.61 5.66 -6.11
CA GLY A 46 -6.40 6.76 -5.18
C GLY A 46 -7.33 6.69 -3.96
N ASP A 47 -8.62 6.45 -4.17
CA ASP A 47 -9.62 6.28 -3.11
C ASP A 47 -9.27 5.08 -2.21
N TRP A 48 -8.83 3.97 -2.81
CA TRP A 48 -8.39 2.80 -2.05
C TRP A 48 -7.14 3.08 -1.21
N ILE A 49 -6.15 3.81 -1.76
CA ILE A 49 -4.95 4.22 -1.01
C ILE A 49 -5.34 5.12 0.17
N GLY A 50 -6.25 6.08 -0.06
CA GLY A 50 -6.80 6.94 0.98
C GLY A 50 -7.47 6.13 2.10
N PHE A 51 -8.31 5.15 1.73
CA PHE A 51 -8.91 4.21 2.68
C PHE A 51 -7.86 3.41 3.45
N TYR A 52 -6.88 2.82 2.76
CA TYR A 52 -5.84 1.98 3.36
C TYR A 52 -5.01 2.76 4.39
N ASN A 53 -4.60 3.99 4.07
CA ASN A 53 -3.75 4.79 4.94
C ASN A 53 -4.49 5.45 6.11
N HIS A 54 -5.74 5.87 5.91
CA HIS A 54 -6.43 6.72 6.90
C HIS A 54 -7.61 6.04 7.61
N ARG A 55 -8.17 4.97 7.07
CA ARG A 55 -9.41 4.36 7.60
C ARG A 55 -9.25 2.89 7.98
N ARG A 56 -8.38 2.15 7.31
CA ARG A 56 -8.16 0.73 7.58
C ARG A 56 -7.29 0.56 8.84
N PRO A 57 -7.78 -0.09 9.92
CA PRO A 57 -6.94 -0.44 11.06
C PRO A 57 -6.08 -1.68 10.74
N HIS A 58 -4.86 -1.72 11.26
CA HIS A 58 -3.92 -2.82 11.07
C HIS A 58 -3.56 -3.47 12.40
N GLN A 59 -3.75 -4.79 12.50
CA GLN A 59 -3.41 -5.54 13.72
C GLN A 59 -1.94 -5.39 14.10
N ALA A 60 -1.03 -5.43 13.11
CA ALA A 60 0.41 -5.22 13.33
C ALA A 60 0.76 -3.82 13.88
N LEU A 61 -0.16 -2.85 13.77
CA LEU A 61 -0.01 -1.49 14.29
C LEU A 61 -0.84 -1.27 15.58
N GLY A 62 -1.28 -2.34 16.23
CA GLY A 62 -2.15 -2.24 17.42
C GLY A 62 -3.51 -1.63 17.08
N MET A 63 -4.09 -2.03 15.94
CA MET A 63 -5.37 -1.54 15.41
C MET A 63 -5.38 -0.06 15.01
N LYS A 64 -4.21 0.58 14.88
CA LYS A 64 -4.08 1.92 14.29
C LYS A 64 -4.05 1.86 12.77
N THR A 65 -4.38 2.97 12.14
CA THR A 65 -4.17 3.17 10.69
C THR A 65 -2.70 3.49 10.41
N PRO A 66 -2.20 3.25 9.18
CA PRO A 66 -0.84 3.63 8.81
C PRO A 66 -0.53 5.11 9.08
N ALA A 67 -1.47 6.01 8.78
CA ALA A 67 -1.30 7.44 9.03
C ALA A 67 -1.18 7.76 10.53
N GLN A 68 -1.97 7.10 11.39
CA GLN A 68 -1.85 7.26 12.84
C GLN A 68 -0.52 6.74 13.38
N ALA A 69 -0.07 5.57 12.90
CA ALA A 69 1.21 5.00 13.32
C ALA A 69 2.38 5.89 12.89
N TYR A 70 2.33 6.45 11.67
CA TYR A 70 3.34 7.38 11.17
C TYR A 70 3.38 8.68 11.99
N ALA A 71 2.22 9.27 12.28
CA ALA A 71 2.14 10.51 13.08
C ALA A 71 2.65 10.34 14.52
N LEU A 72 2.60 9.12 15.08
CA LEU A 72 3.14 8.82 16.42
C LEU A 72 4.65 8.51 16.40
N ALA A 73 5.21 8.18 15.23
CA ALA A 73 6.62 7.87 15.05
C ALA A 73 7.44 9.09 14.60
N ALA A 74 6.77 10.17 14.21
CA ALA A 74 7.34 11.47 13.89
C ALA A 74 7.53 12.31 15.16
#